data_AF-A0A392SPQ0-F1
#
_entry.id   AF-A0A392SPQ0-F1
#
_cell.length_a   1.000
_cell.length_b   1.000
_cell.length_c   1.000
_cell.angle_alpha   90.00
_cell.angle_beta   90.00
_cell.angle_gamma   90.00
#
_symmetry.space_group_name_H-M   'P 1'
#
loop_
_entity.id
_entity.type
_entity.pdbx_description
1 polymer ?
#
loop_
_entity_poly.entity_id
_entity_poly.type
_entity_poly.pdbx_seq_one_letter_code
_entity_poly.pdbx_strand_id
1 'polypeptide(L)' 'MLDKEGKAKVTDFGLARIVNVGDSHVSTMVAGTVGYVAPEYGQTMKATTKGDVYSYGVLVMELATGRKAVDGGE' A
#
# COMPACT_ATOMS: atom_id res chain seq x y z
N MET A 1 8.58 -4.86 9.26
CA MET A 1 9.53 -5.22 10.33
C MET A 1 10.76 -5.93 9.75
N LEU A 2 11.86 -6.02 10.50
CA LEU A 2 13.03 -6.85 10.17
C LEU A 2 13.11 -8.03 11.14
N ASP A 3 13.44 -9.23 10.66
CA ASP A 3 13.73 -10.37 11.53
C ASP A 3 15.16 -10.33 12.09
N LYS A 4 15.54 -11.35 12.88
CA LYS A 4 16.86 -11.43 13.53
C LYS A 4 18.02 -11.51 12.54
N GLU A 5 17.75 -11.86 11.28
CA GLU A 5 18.73 -11.97 10.20
C GLU A 5 18.72 -10.72 9.31
N GLY A 6 17.93 -9.69 9.66
CA GLY A 6 17.82 -8.45 8.89
C GLY A 6 16.93 -8.55 7.65
N LYS A 7 16.13 -9.62 7.51
CA LYS A 7 15.23 -9.77 6.35
C LYS A 7 13.92 -9.00 6.57
N ALA A 8 13.54 -8.22 5.57
CA ALA A 8 12.28 -7.48 5.58
C ALA A 8 11.06 -8.42 5.57
N LYS A 9 10.10 -8.09 6.44
CA LYS A 9 8.78 -8.73 6.54
C LYS A 9 7.70 -7.66 6.45
N VAL A 10 6.73 -7.90 5.57
CA VAL A 10 5.49 -7.12 5.54
C VAL A 10 4.69 -7.48 6.78
N THR A 11 4.16 -6.46 7.45
CA THR A 11 3.41 -6.57 8.70
C THR A 11 2.19 -5.67 8.64
N ASP A 12 1.31 -5.78 9.63
CA ASP A 12 0.05 -5.04 9.73
C ASP A 12 -0.92 -5.32 8.57
N PHE A 13 -1.65 -6.42 8.71
CA PHE A 13 -2.69 -6.84 7.76
C PHE A 13 -4.07 -6.30 8.16
N GLY A 14 -4.16 -5.29 9.02
CA GLY A 14 -5.44 -4.76 9.51
C GLY A 14 -6.32 -4.16 8.41
N LEU A 15 -5.71 -3.70 7.31
CA LEU A 15 -6.40 -3.17 6.13
C LEU A 15 -6.44 -4.15 4.95
N ALA A 16 -5.88 -5.35 5.11
CA ALA A 16 -5.80 -6.32 4.03
C ALA A 16 -7.20 -6.76 3.57
N ARG A 17 -7.36 -6.99 2.26
CA ARG A 17 -8.60 -7.44 1.64
C ARG A 17 -8.36 -8.77 0.93
N ILE A 18 -9.30 -9.70 1.10
CA ILE A 18 -9.29 -10.98 0.37
C ILE A 18 -9.94 -10.74 -0.99
N VAL A 19 -9.18 -10.98 -2.07
CA VAL A 19 -9.69 -10.99 -3.44
C VAL A 19 -9.97 -12.45 -3.80
N ASN A 20 -11.21 -12.79 -4.16
CA ASN A 20 -11.51 -14.16 -4.59
C ASN A 20 -10.95 -14.43 -5.99
N VAL A 21 -10.79 -15.71 -6.32
CA VAL A 21 -10.35 -16.11 -7.66
C VAL A 21 -11.36 -15.63 -8.70
N GLY A 22 -10.89 -14.87 -9.68
CA GLY A 22 -11.72 -14.29 -10.75
C GLY A 22 -12.19 -12.86 -10.47
N ASP A 23 -12.13 -12.39 -9.23
CA ASP A 23 -12.46 -11.00 -8.91
C ASP A 23 -11.32 -10.06 -9.34
N SER A 24 -11.68 -8.93 -9.93
CA SER A 24 -10.72 -7.88 -10.31
C SER A 24 -10.39 -6.92 -9.17
N HIS A 25 -11.27 -6.84 -8.16
CA HIS A 25 -11.18 -5.88 -7.07
C HIS A 25 -12.05 -6.30 -5.87
N VAL A 26 -11.83 -5.62 -4.75
CA VAL A 26 -12.74 -5.60 -3.60
C VAL A 26 -13.28 -4.20 -3.44
N SER A 27 -14.60 -4.05 -3.49
CA SER A 27 -15.28 -2.76 -3.20
C SER A 27 -15.26 -2.50 -1.70
N THR A 28 -14.64 -1.41 -1.28
CA THR A 28 -14.47 -1.08 0.14
C THR A 28 -14.19 0.41 0.35
N MET A 29 -14.46 0.92 1.56
CA MET A 29 -14.07 2.29 1.90
C MET A 29 -12.55 2.46 1.80
N VAL A 30 -12.13 3.59 1.25
CA VAL A 30 -10.70 3.93 1.15
C VAL A 30 -10.09 3.95 2.54
N ALA A 31 -9.06 3.13 2.72
CA ALA A 31 -8.28 3.05 3.94
C ALA A 31 -6.82 2.81 3.56
N GLY A 32 -5.91 3.55 4.21
CA GLY A 32 -4.49 3.51 3.95
C GLY A 32 -3.82 4.84 4.31
N THR A 33 -2.50 4.87 4.22
CA THR A 33 -1.71 6.07 4.54
C THR A 33 -1.68 7.01 3.33
N VAL A 34 -1.93 8.30 3.56
CA VAL A 34 -1.83 9.34 2.52
C VAL A 34 -0.43 9.29 1.86
N GLY A 35 -0.38 9.38 0.54
CA GLY A 35 0.84 9.21 -0.27
C GLY A 35 1.08 7.78 -0.75
N TYR A 36 0.59 6.78 -0.02
CA TYR A 36 0.67 5.36 -0.40
C TYR A 36 -0.60 4.87 -1.10
N VAL A 37 -1.75 5.47 -0.81
CA VAL A 37 -3.02 5.13 -1.47
C VAL A 37 -2.93 5.40 -2.98
N ALA A 38 -3.16 4.36 -3.77
CA ALA A 38 -3.19 4.46 -5.22
C ALA A 38 -4.33 5.40 -5.68
N PRO A 39 -4.09 6.27 -6.68
CA PRO A 39 -5.06 7.28 -7.08
C PRO A 39 -6.38 6.66 -7.55
N GLU A 40 -6.33 5.55 -8.27
CA GLU A 40 -7.51 4.82 -8.72
C GLU A 40 -8.33 4.25 -7.56
N TYR A 41 -7.68 3.85 -6.45
CA TYR A 41 -8.39 3.38 -5.27
C TYR A 41 -9.13 4.53 -4.59
N GLY A 42 -8.49 5.70 -4.48
CA GLY A 42 -9.09 6.92 -3.94
C GLY A 42 -10.33 7.40 -4.73
N GLN A 43 -10.34 7.18 -6.05
CA GLN A 43 -11.43 7.60 -6.93
C GLN A 43 -12.57 6.58 -7.02
N THR A 44 -12.24 5.29 -7.01
CA THR A 44 -13.20 4.23 -7.35
C THR A 44 -13.70 3.44 -6.15
N MET A 45 -13.04 3.56 -4.99
CA MET A 45 -13.28 2.70 -3.81
C MET A 45 -13.09 1.20 -4.10
N LYS A 46 -12.25 0.88 -5.09
CA LYS A 46 -11.90 -0.48 -5.48
C LYS A 46 -10.46 -0.80 -5.08
N ALA A 47 -10.30 -1.63 -4.05
CA ALA A 47 -9.00 -2.18 -3.68
C ALA A 47 -8.60 -3.25 -4.70
N THR A 48 -7.37 -3.16 -5.22
CA THR A 48 -6.84 -4.10 -6.22
C THR A 48 -5.39 -4.44 -5.91
N THR A 49 -4.92 -5.57 -6.43
CA THR A 49 -3.49 -5.93 -6.37
C THR A 49 -2.61 -4.89 -7.09
N LYS A 50 -3.14 -4.14 -8.06
CA LYS A 50 -2.39 -3.06 -8.73
C LYS A 50 -2.18 -1.86 -7.81
N GLY A 51 -3.14 -1.58 -6.92
CA GLY A 51 -2.98 -0.58 -5.87
C GLY A 51 -1.86 -0.94 -4.89
N ASP A 52 -1.68 -2.23 -4.57
CA ASP A 52 -0.56 -2.70 -3.73
C ASP A 52 0.79 -2.47 -4.43
N VAL A 53 0.85 -2.69 -5.75
CA VAL A 53 2.06 -2.43 -6.56
C VAL A 53 2.40 -0.94 -6.58
N TYR A 54 1.41 -0.05 -6.70
CA TYR A 54 1.63 1.39 -6.58
C TYR A 54 2.23 1.75 -5.23
N SER A 55 1.63 1.27 -4.14
CA SER A 55 2.08 1.52 -2.76
C SER A 55 3.51 1.04 -2.54
N TYR A 56 3.85 -0.13 -3.09
CA TYR A 56 5.21 -0.66 -3.06
C TYR A 56 6.20 0.22 -3.84
N GLY A 57 5.80 0.76 -5.00
CA GLY A 57 6.62 1.71 -5.76
C GLY A 57 6.95 2.97 -4.95
N VAL A 58 5.97 3.52 -4.24
CA VAL A 58 6.17 4.66 -3.32
C VAL A 58 7.16 4.29 -2.21
N LEU A 59 7.02 3.11 -1.59
CA LEU A 59 7.95 2.62 -0.58
C LEU A 59 9.39 2.50 -1.12
N VAL A 60 9.57 1.96 -2.33
CA VAL A 60 10.89 1.85 -2.95
C VAL A 60 11.49 3.23 -3.21
N MET A 61 10.70 4.21 -3.65
CA MET A 61 11.15 5.58 -3.85
C MET A 61 11.53 6.26 -2.53
N GLU A 62 10.76 6.07 -1.46
CA GLU A 62 11.09 6.56 -0.12
C GLU A 62 12.43 5.97 0.37
N LEU A 63 12.65 4.66 0.18
CA LEU A 63 13.91 4.01 0.52
C LEU A 63 15.10 4.50 -0.33
N ALA A 64 14.89 4.68 -1.64
CA ALA A 64 15.95 5.11 -2.55
C ALA A 64 16.38 6.56 -2.35
N THR A 65 15.43 7.43 -1.97
CA THR A 65 15.67 8.86 -1.81
C THR A 65 15.93 9.28 -0.37
N GLY A 66 15.53 8.47 0.61
CA GLY A 66 15.54 8.82 2.03
C GLY A 66 14.54 9.93 2.39
N ARG A 67 13.58 10.26 1.50
CA ARG A 67 12.56 11.29 1.71
C ARG A 67 11.20 10.64 1.92
N LYS A 68 10.41 11.20 2.85
CA LYS A 68 9.03 10.75 3.08
C LYS A 68 8.21 10.83 1.80
N ALA A 69 7.27 9.90 1.62
CA ALA A 69 6.34 9.90 0.49
C ALA A 69 5.52 11.20 0.35
N VAL A 70 5.25 11.90 1.46
CA VAL A 70 4.59 13.21 1.48
C VAL A 70 5.34 14.15 2.42
N ASP A 71 5.76 15.30 1.89
CA ASP A 71 6.38 16.35 2.69
C ASP A 71 5.30 17.05 3.56
N GLY A 72 5.52 17.11 4.87
CA GLY A 72 4.60 17.76 5.83
C GLY A 72 3.46 16.87 6.37
N GLY A 73 3.50 15.56 6.12
CA GLY A 73 2.61 14.60 6.82
C GLY A 73 3.05 14.41 8.28
N GLU A 74 2.24 14.94 9.19
CA GLU A 74 2.23 14.56 10.62
C GLU A 74 1.75 13.12 10.81
#